data_AF-A0A183HWV7-F1
#
_entry.id   AF-A0A183HWV7-F1
#
_cell.length_a   1.000
_cell.length_b   1.000
_cell.length_c   1.000
_cell.angle_alpha   90.00
_cell.angle_beta   90.00
_cell.angle_gamma   90.00
#
_symmetry.space_group_name_H-M   'P 1'
#
loop_
_entity.id
_entity.type
_entity.pdbx_description
1 polymer ?
#
loop_
_entity_poly.entity_id
_entity_poly.type
_entity_poly.pdbx_seq_one_letter_code
_entity_poly.pdbx_strand_id
1 'polypeptide(L)' 'MRVVHHRVVDTSVVFPHRLGPPYKRALKTIASDILQLIIQEDIEGHDSKEDASTCMRLMLHKVVHN' A
#
# COMPACT_ATOMS: atom_id res chain seq x y z
N MET A 1 -16.16 -11.46 8.10
CA MET A 1 -15.64 -11.13 9.45
C MET A 1 -15.92 -9.66 9.74
N ARG A 2 -16.15 -9.27 11.00
CA ARG A 2 -16.26 -7.86 11.41
C ARG A 2 -15.36 -7.64 12.64
N VAL A 3 -14.39 -6.73 12.53
CA VAL A 3 -13.39 -6.44 13.57
C VAL A 3 -13.28 -4.94 13.72
N VAL A 4 -13.22 -4.46 14.97
CA VAL A 4 -12.95 -3.05 15.30
C VAL A 4 -11.59 -2.98 15.97
N HIS A 5 -10.67 -2.20 15.40
CA HIS A 5 -9.34 -1.98 15.94
C HIS A 5 -8.91 -0.53 15.71
N HIS A 6 -8.47 0.13 16.76
CA HIS A 6 -8.16 1.58 16.70
C HIS A 6 -6.74 1.89 16.23
N ARG A 7 -5.81 0.94 16.34
CA ARG A 7 -4.41 1.12 15.93
C ARG A 7 -4.23 0.57 14.52
N VAL A 8 -4.60 1.36 13.53
CA VAL A 8 -4.52 1.00 12.11
C VAL A 8 -3.54 1.90 11.38
N VAL A 9 -2.86 1.33 10.40
CA VAL A 9 -2.01 2.06 9.47
C VAL A 9 -2.56 1.81 8.07
N ASP A 10 -2.94 2.88 7.37
CA ASP A 10 -3.42 2.85 5.99
C ASP A 10 -2.33 3.42 5.08
N THR A 11 -1.79 2.57 4.19
CA THR A 11 -0.74 2.97 3.24
C THR A 11 -1.19 4.10 2.33
N SER A 12 -2.47 4.17 1.96
CA SER A 12 -3.01 5.25 1.11
C SER A 12 -3.04 6.62 1.81
N VAL A 13 -3.03 6.64 3.15
CA VAL A 13 -2.92 7.86 3.96
C VAL A 13 -1.46 8.22 4.21
N VAL A 14 -0.61 7.22 4.50
CA VAL A 14 0.83 7.41 4.73
C VAL A 14 1.54 7.94 3.47
N PHE A 15 1.09 7.51 2.29
CA PHE A 15 1.61 7.95 1.00
C PHE A 15 0.52 8.73 0.24
N PRO A 16 0.31 10.02 0.57
CA PRO A 16 -0.82 10.78 0.08
C PRO A 16 -0.76 10.98 -1.45
N HIS A 17 -1.94 11.13 -2.05
CA HIS A 17 -2.04 11.54 -3.44
C HIS A 17 -1.67 13.02 -3.59
N ARG A 18 -0.95 13.37 -4.66
CA ARG A 18 -0.50 14.76 -4.93
C ARG A 18 -1.62 15.79 -5.04
N LEU A 19 -2.82 15.36 -5.44
CA LEU A 19 -4.02 16.23 -5.52
C LEU A 19 -4.77 16.35 -4.19
N GLY A 20 -4.31 15.68 -3.13
CA GLY A 20 -4.99 15.65 -1.84
C GLY A 20 -6.31 14.86 -1.85
N PRO A 21 -7.06 14.87 -0.72
CA PRO A 21 -8.37 14.24 -0.62
C PRO A 21 -9.37 14.77 -1.66
N PRO A 22 -10.28 13.94 -2.19
CA PRO A 22 -10.57 12.55 -1.81
C PRO A 22 -9.71 11.49 -2.52
N TYR A 23 -8.74 11.91 -3.34
CA TYR A 23 -7.95 10.99 -4.17
C TYR A 23 -6.96 10.17 -3.32
N LYS A 24 -6.92 8.86 -3.58
CA LYS A 24 -5.97 7.90 -2.99
C LYS A 24 -5.08 7.31 -4.07
N ARG A 25 -3.84 7.00 -3.72
CA ARG A 25 -2.93 6.26 -4.63
C ARG A 25 -3.26 4.77 -4.58
N ALA A 26 -3.21 4.10 -5.73
CA ALA A 26 -3.33 2.65 -5.80
C ALA A 26 -2.05 1.99 -5.23
N LEU A 27 -2.20 0.82 -4.58
CA LEU A 27 -1.07 0.09 -3.99
C LEU A 27 0.04 -0.17 -5.01
N LYS A 28 -0.31 -0.63 -6.23
CA LYS A 28 0.64 -0.88 -7.32
C LYS A 28 1.47 0.35 -7.70
N THR A 29 0.86 1.54 -7.70
CA THR A 29 1.55 2.80 -7.99
C THR A 29 2.53 3.14 -6.87
N ILE A 30 2.12 2.98 -5.61
CA ILE A 30 3.00 3.25 -4.47
C ILE A 30 4.16 2.25 -4.44
N ALA A 31 3.89 0.97 -4.70
CA ALA A 31 4.89 -0.09 -4.76
C ALA A 31 5.92 0.15 -5.86
N SER A 32 5.47 0.52 -7.07
CA SER A 32 6.35 0.84 -8.19
C SER A 32 7.20 2.07 -7.88
N ASP A 33 6.60 3.16 -7.40
CA ASP A 33 7.33 4.42 -7.16
C ASP A 33 8.35 4.30 -6.01
N ILE A 34 8.00 3.62 -4.90
CA ILE A 34 8.81 3.61 -3.68
C ILE A 34 9.73 2.39 -3.61
N LEU A 35 9.24 1.21 -3.98
CA LEU A 35 9.98 -0.05 -3.85
C LEU A 35 10.57 -0.54 -5.18
N GLN A 36 10.28 0.15 -6.29
CA GLN A 36 10.63 -0.31 -7.65
C GLN A 36 10.10 -1.73 -7.90
N LEU A 37 8.90 -2.01 -7.36
CA LEU A 37 8.26 -3.32 -7.40
C LEU A 37 6.96 -3.25 -8.19
N ILE A 38 6.81 -4.17 -9.15
CA ILE A 38 5.57 -4.39 -9.90
C ILE A 38 4.81 -5.54 -9.22
N ILE A 39 3.51 -5.35 -8.98
CA ILE A 39 2.60 -6.30 -8.32
C ILE A 39 1.27 -6.36 -9.09
N GLN A 40 0.43 -7.36 -8.82
CA GLN A 40 -0.92 -7.47 -9.41
C GLN A 40 -0.94 -7.59 -10.95
N GLU A 41 0.05 -8.27 -11.54
CA GLU A 41 0.13 -8.47 -12.99
C GLU A 41 -0.70 -9.67 -13.48
N ASP A 42 -1.17 -10.52 -12.58
CA ASP A 42 -2.00 -11.67 -12.93
C ASP A 42 -3.42 -11.24 -13.34
N ILE A 43 -3.95 -11.89 -14.38
CA ILE A 43 -5.29 -11.67 -14.92
C ILE A 43 -6.35 -12.37 -14.05
N GLU A 44 -5.96 -13.40 -13.29
CA GLU A 44 -6.88 -14.15 -12.42
C GLU A 44 -7.33 -13.38 -11.16
N GLY A 45 -6.81 -12.18 -10.95
CA GLY A 45 -7.16 -11.30 -9.84
C GLY A 45 -6.00 -11.09 -8.88
N HIS A 46 -6.27 -10.48 -7.73
CA HIS A 46 -5.22 -10.10 -6.79
C HIS A 46 -4.96 -11.20 -5.75
N ASP A 47 -3.69 -11.44 -5.46
CA ASP A 47 -3.27 -12.26 -4.33
C ASP A 47 -3.19 -11.40 -3.05
N SER A 48 -4.03 -11.76 -2.06
CA SER A 48 -4.05 -11.07 -0.76
C SER A 48 -2.72 -11.19 -0.01
N LYS A 49 -1.94 -12.26 -0.25
CA LYS A 49 -0.62 -12.45 0.38
C LYS A 49 0.40 -11.48 -0.23
N GLU A 50 0.44 -11.34 -1.54
CA GLU A 50 1.25 -10.34 -2.23
C GLU A 50 0.92 -8.92 -1.72
N ASP A 51 -0.37 -8.57 -1.67
CA ASP A 51 -0.82 -7.24 -1.24
C ASP A 51 -0.43 -6.96 0.21
N ALA A 52 -0.62 -7.92 1.12
CA ALA A 52 -0.25 -7.78 2.54
C ALA A 52 1.27 -7.63 2.73
N SER A 53 2.07 -8.45 2.04
CA SER A 53 3.53 -8.38 2.06
C SER A 53 4.03 -7.04 1.54
N THR A 54 3.45 -6.56 0.43
CA THR A 54 3.82 -5.27 -0.17
C THR A 54 3.48 -4.10 0.74
N CYS A 55 2.31 -4.11 1.39
CA CYS A 55 1.96 -3.11 2.41
C CYS A 55 2.99 -3.05 3.55
N MET A 56 3.42 -4.21 4.05
CA MET A 56 4.43 -4.25 5.11
C MET A 56 5.79 -3.72 4.66
N ARG A 57 6.24 -4.09 3.45
CA ARG A 57 7.50 -3.57 2.87
C ARG A 57 7.48 -2.06 2.71
N LEU A 58 6.36 -1.49 2.26
CA LEU A 58 6.19 -0.04 2.15
C LEU A 58 6.33 0.66 3.50
N MET A 59 5.72 0.09 4.54
CA MET A 59 5.82 0.67 5.89
C MET A 59 7.21 0.52 6.49
N LEU A 60 7.89 -0.61 6.27
CA LEU A 60 9.28 -0.77 6.68
C LEU A 60 10.18 0.25 5.97
N HIS A 61 10.04 0.41 4.66
CA HIS A 61 10.78 1.42 3.90
C HIS A 61 10.51 2.82 4.46
N LYS A 62 9.24 3.14 4.76
CA LYS A 62 8.83 4.42 5.36
C LYS A 62 9.47 4.64 6.73
N VAL A 63 9.60 3.62 7.57
CA VAL A 63 10.21 3.76 8.90
C VAL A 63 11.73 3.92 8.82
N VAL A 64 12.38 3.21 7.89
CA VAL A 64 13.85 3.24 7.76
C VAL A 64 14.37 4.52 7.08
N HIS A 65 13.62 5.06 6.11
CA HIS A 65 14.08 6.18 5.27
C HIS A 65 13.36 7.51 5.56
N ASN A 66 12.65 7.62 6.69
CA ASN A 66 12.11 8.90 7.17
C ASN A 66 12.99 9.52 8.25
#